data_AF-A0A7C6FVC0-F1
#
_entry.id   AF-A0A7C6FVC0-F1
#
_cell.length_a   1.000
_cell.length_b   1.000
_cell.length_c   1.000
_cell.angle_alpha   90.00
_cell.angle_beta   90.00
_cell.angle_gamma   90.00
#
_symmetry.space_group_name_H-M   'P 1'
#
loop_
_entity.id
_entity.type
_entity.pdbx_description
1 polymer ?
#
loop_
_entity_poly.entity_id
_entity_poly.type
_entity_poly.pdbx_seq_one_letter_code
_entity_poly.pdbx_strand_id
1 'polypeptide(L)' 'MIDRIEVSMINESVHNFRKGEFGVKSIEIHEKRGLIEIIYVSKETGTKNVLIPLQNVEKCEFTQKSDSKGA' A
#
# COMPACT_ATOMS: atom_id res chain seq x y z
N MET A 1 -0.72 -3.03 11.22
CA MET A 1 -0.33 -2.22 10.03
C MET A 1 -0.15 -3.15 8.84
N ILE A 2 -0.49 -2.74 7.61
CA ILE A 2 -0.31 -3.59 6.41
C ILE A 2 1.18 -3.79 6.14
N ASP A 3 1.60 -5.05 6.01
CA ASP A 3 2.98 -5.46 5.71
C ASP A 3 3.18 -5.65 4.21
N ARG A 4 2.23 -6.32 3.54
CA ARG A 4 2.22 -6.52 2.09
C ARG A 4 0.81 -6.28 1.54
N ILE A 5 0.72 -5.71 0.35
CA ILE A 5 -0.50 -5.65 -0.46
C ILE A 5 -0.18 -6.03 -1.92
N GLU A 6 -1.07 -6.81 -2.51
CA GLU A 6 -1.16 -7.02 -3.95
C GLU A 6 -2.46 -6.36 -4.44
N VAL A 7 -2.35 -5.56 -5.49
CA VAL A 7 -3.47 -4.81 -6.08
C VAL A 7 -3.60 -5.24 -7.53
N SER A 8 -4.69 -5.93 -7.83
CA SER A 8 -5.11 -6.23 -9.20
C SER A 8 -6.01 -5.12 -9.69
N MET A 9 -5.62 -4.49 -10.79
CA MET A 9 -6.30 -3.36 -11.40
C MET A 9 -7.27 -3.85 -12.47
N ILE A 10 -8.32 -3.08 -12.76
CA ILE A 10 -9.34 -3.41 -13.79
C ILE A 10 -8.73 -3.57 -15.20
N ASN A 11 -7.57 -2.96 -15.44
CA ASN A 11 -6.83 -3.09 -16.70
C ASN A 11 -5.87 -4.30 -16.74
N GLU A 12 -6.10 -5.30 -15.89
CA GLU A 12 -5.31 -6.53 -15.77
C GLU A 12 -3.87 -6.33 -15.24
N SER A 13 -3.47 -5.11 -14.87
CA SER A 13 -2.17 -4.87 -14.24
C SER A 13 -2.17 -5.26 -12.76
N VAL A 14 -1.04 -5.81 -12.30
CA VAL A 14 -0.87 -6.22 -10.90
C VAL A 14 0.29 -5.45 -10.27
N HIS A 15 0.01 -4.78 -9.14
CA HIS A 15 1.01 -4.06 -8.36
C HIS A 15 1.22 -4.73 -7.01
N ASN A 16 2.48 -5.02 -6.69
CA ASN A 16 2.89 -5.59 -5.41
C ASN A 16 3.67 -4.56 -4.60
N PHE A 17 3.24 -4.31 -3.36
CA PHE A 17 3.94 -3.43 -2.43
C PHE A 17 4.18 -4.15 -1.11
N ARG A 18 5.40 -4.04 -0.59
CA ARG A 18 5.77 -4.58 0.71
C ARG A 18 6.57 -3.56 1.50
N LYS A 19 6.17 -3.35 2.75
CA LYS A 19 6.87 -2.45 3.66
C LYS A 19 8.33 -2.89 3.82
N GLY A 20 9.25 -1.94 3.66
CA GLY A 20 10.70 -2.16 3.72
C GLY A 20 11.34 -2.54 2.39
N GLU A 21 10.57 -2.91 1.36
CA GLU A 21 11.09 -3.20 0.02
C GLU A 21 11.02 -1.96 -0.88
N PHE A 22 12.04 -1.75 -1.72
CA PHE A 22 12.11 -0.66 -2.70
C PHE A 22 11.82 0.75 -2.14
N GLY A 23 12.09 0.95 -0.85
CA GLY A 23 11.83 2.19 -0.14
C GLY A 23 10.38 2.41 0.26
N VAL A 24 9.49 1.41 0.21
CA VAL A 24 8.13 1.53 0.74
C VAL A 24 8.17 1.66 2.26
N LYS A 25 7.67 2.77 2.78
CA LYS A 25 7.63 3.10 4.22
C LYS A 25 6.32 2.66 4.87
N SER A 26 5.19 2.94 4.24
CA SER A 26 3.87 2.53 4.72
C SER A 26 2.89 2.29 3.58
N ILE A 27 1.86 1.50 3.90
CA ILE A 27 0.78 1.10 3.02
C ILE A 27 -0.51 1.35 3.82
N GLU A 28 -1.41 2.16 3.27
CA GLU A 28 -2.65 2.57 3.93
C GLU A 28 -3.83 2.44 2.97
N ILE A 29 -4.93 1.83 3.42
CA ILE A 29 -6.19 1.77 2.68
C ILE A 29 -7.15 2.78 3.31
N HIS A 30 -7.52 3.81 2.56
CA HIS A 30 -8.42 4.87 3.00
C HIS A 30 -9.82 4.63 2.45
N GLU A 31 -10.60 3.75 3.08
CA GLU A 31 -11.95 3.38 2.61
C GLU A 31 -12.87 4.58 2.39
N LYS A 32 -12.90 5.53 3.34
CA LYS A 32 -13.71 6.75 3.23
C LYS A 32 -13.32 7.66 2.06
N ARG A 33 -12.04 7.68 1.70
CA ARG A 33 -11.50 8.49 0.60
C ARG A 33 -11.49 7.73 -0.72
N GLY A 34 -11.76 6.43 -0.70
CA GLY A 34 -11.77 5.59 -1.88
C GLY A 34 -10.39 5.40 -2.52
N LEU A 35 -9.31 5.31 -1.74
CA LEU A 35 -7.96 5.15 -2.29
C LEU A 35 -7.04 4.26 -1.43
N ILE A 36 -6.03 3.68 -2.05
CA ILE A 36 -4.86 3.07 -1.41
C ILE A 36 -3.70 4.03 -1.54
N GLU A 37 -2.99 4.30 -0.45
CA GLU A 37 -1.83 5.18 -0.40
C GLU A 37 -0.57 4.38 -0.05
N ILE A 38 0.44 4.49 -0.91
CA ILE A 38 1.78 3.92 -0.71
C ILE A 38 2.75 5.06 -0.49
N ILE A 39 3.31 5.14 0.72
CA ILE A 39 4.26 6.19 1.10
C ILE A 39 5.65 5.60 1.02
N TYR A 40 6.55 6.27 0.30
CA TYR A 40 7.95 5.88 0.22
C TYR A 40 8.80 6.66 1.25
N VAL A 41 9.97 6.13 1.58
CA VAL A 41 10.97 6.84 2.37
C VAL A 41 11.37 8.13 1.66
N SER A 42 11.52 9.20 2.44
CA SER A 42 11.98 10.48 1.91
C SER A 42 13.39 10.33 1.34
N LYS A 43 13.61 10.88 0.15
CA LYS A 43 14.93 11.06 -0.45
C LYS A 43 15.28 12.54 -0.45
N GLU A 44 16.49 12.89 -0.89
CA GLU A 44 16.94 14.30 -1.00
C GLU A 44 15.98 15.17 -1.83
N THR A 45 15.29 14.56 -2.81
CA THR A 45 14.30 15.21 -3.67
C THR A 45 12.89 15.28 -3.08
N GLY A 46 12.68 14.83 -1.84
CA GLY A 46 11.40 14.81 -1.14
C GLY A 46 10.79 13.41 -0.97
N THR A 47 9.54 13.38 -0.51
CA THR A 47 8.77 12.16 -0.25
C THR A 47 7.91 11.81 -1.46
N LYS A 48 8.08 10.61 -2.01
CA LYS A 48 7.20 10.10 -3.06
C LYS A 48 6.00 9.39 -2.42
N ASN A 49 4.80 9.76 -2.84
CA ASN A 49 3.56 9.07 -2.51
C ASN A 49 2.91 8.55 -3.80
N VAL A 50 2.36 7.34 -3.75
CA VAL A 50 1.56 6.76 -4.84
C VAL A 50 0.14 6.60 -4.32
N LEU A 51 -0.83 7.13 -5.06
CA LEU A 51 -2.25 7.04 -4.75
C LEU A 51 -2.93 6.18 -5.81
N ILE A 52 -3.58 5.10 -5.38
CA ILE A 52 -4.30 4.17 -6.25
C ILE A 52 -5.79 4.32 -5.93
N PRO A 53 -6.59 4.90 -6.85
CA PRO A 53 -8.03 5.03 -6.65
C PRO A 53 -8.69 3.65 -6.63
N LEU A 54 -9.56 3.39 -5.65
CA LEU A 54 -10.26 2.11 -5.53
C LEU A 54 -11.19 1.84 -6.73
N GLN A 55 -11.63 2.89 -7.45
CA GLN A 55 -12.42 2.70 -8.68
C GLN A 55 -11.65 1.97 -9.79
N ASN A 56 -10.31 1.95 -9.73
CA ASN A 56 -9.46 1.27 -10.70
C ASN A 56 -8.98 -0.09 -10.19
N VAL A 57 -9.36 -0.49 -8.97
CA VAL A 57 -8.95 -1.74 -8.32
C VAL A 57 -10.06 -2.77 -8.52
N GLU A 58 -9.71 -3.91 -9.12
CA GLU A 58 -10.61 -5.06 -9.23
C GLU A 58 -10.57 -5.90 -7.95
N LYS A 59 -9.36 -6.18 -7.45
CA LYS A 59 -9.13 -6.97 -6.24
C LYS A 59 -7.90 -6.45 -5.52
N CYS A 60 -7.91 -6.48 -4.18
CA CYS A 60 -6.69 -6.35 -3.40
C CYS A 60 -6.59 -7.42 -2.32
N GLU A 61 -5.39 -7.93 -2.10
CA GLU A 61 -5.07 -8.90 -1.06
C GLU A 61 -3.93 -8.37 -0.22
N PHE A 62 -4.09 -8.35 1.10
CA PHE A 62 -3.09 -7.80 1.99
C PHE A 62 -2.89 -8.64 3.24
N THR A 63 -1.66 -8.64 3.75
CA THR A 63 -1.32 -9.18 5.05
C THR A 63 -1.05 -8.05 6.02
N GLN A 64 -1.58 -8.16 7.22
CA GLN A 64 -1.25 -7.25 8.31
C GLN A 64 -0.31 -7.98 9.26
N LYS A 65 0.77 -7.31 9.68
CA LYS A 65 1.42 -7.73 10.93
C LYS A 65 0.51 -7.26 12.05
N SER A 66 -0.05 -8.21 12.78
CA SER A 66 -0.55 -7.95 14.12
C SER A 66 0.65 -7.50 14.95
N ASP A 67 0.55 -6.34 15.58
CA ASP A 67 1.44 -5.99 16.68
C ASP A 67 1.09 -6.94 17.84
N SER A 68 1.55 -8.18 17.76
CA SER A 68 1.53 -9.11 18.88
C SER A 68 2.57 -8.65 19.90
N LYS A 69 2.32 -7.49 20.54
CA LYS A 69 2.74 -7.32 21.92
C LYS A 69 1.75 -8.13 22.73
N GLY A 70 2.12 -9.38 22.98
CA GLY A 70 1.43 -10.21 23.96
C GLY A 70 1.40 -9.52 25.31
N ALA A 71 0.25 -9.68 25.97
CA ALA A 71 -0.02 -9.64 27.42
C ALA A 71 0.54 -8.46 28.23
#